data_AF-A0A965QTD1-F1
#
_entry.id   AF-A0A965QTD1-F1
#
_cell.length_a   1.000
_cell.length_b   1.000
_cell.length_c   1.000
_cell.angle_alpha   90.00
_cell.angle_beta   90.00
_cell.angle_gamma   90.00
#
_symmetry.space_group_name_H-M   'P 1'
#
loop_
_entity.id
_entity.type
_entity.pdbx_description
1 polymer ?
#
loop_
_entity_poly.entity_id
_entity_poly.type
_entity_poly.pdbx_seq_one_letter_code
_entity_poly.pdbx_strand_id
1 'polypeptide(L)'
;MCVSWWPTPASWRPRCWRSSPSSRWPPWPADAAGPVDHVIIAGFGLNGRNLARALAEFGVPHVVLEMNPETVRRERALGLDIRYGDCTRAAVLAHAGIERARALVVAISDPASSRRSVRMARELAPDAQIFVRTEHVSEVDELESLGADEVIPAEFETALSLFERVLTIYDVPEDTIDGLVDRMRLENYGFLRSVPRRSAPALPAAADLGSCRVPTGGGAERRGTDRRKP
;
A
#
# COMPACT_ATOMS: atom_id res chain seq x y z
N MET A 1 20.38 -0.53 -10.62
CA MET A 1 20.61 -0.50 -9.16
C MET A 1 19.29 -0.77 -8.50
N CYS A 2 19.18 -1.89 -7.80
CA CYS A 2 17.95 -2.36 -7.16
C CYS A 2 17.93 -1.77 -5.76
N VAL A 3 16.94 -0.93 -5.44
CA VAL A 3 16.76 -0.41 -4.09
C VAL A 3 15.81 -1.39 -3.39
N SER A 4 16.38 -2.31 -2.62
CA SER A 4 15.63 -3.31 -1.86
C SER A 4 15.19 -2.71 -0.53
N TRP A 5 13.98 -2.16 -0.51
CA TRP A 5 13.22 -1.98 0.72
C TRP A 5 12.45 -3.29 0.94
N TRP A 6 12.22 -3.72 2.18
CA TRP A 6 11.49 -4.93 2.64
C TRP A 6 12.32 -6.23 2.86
N PRO A 7 12.32 -6.79 4.10
CA PRO A 7 12.76 -8.15 4.35
C PRO A 7 11.67 -9.13 3.91
N THR A 8 12.04 -10.09 3.04
CA THR A 8 11.12 -11.10 2.52
C THR A 8 11.14 -12.36 3.40
N PRO A 9 9.97 -12.92 3.78
CA PRO A 9 9.92 -14.16 4.56
C PRO A 9 10.57 -15.32 3.80
N ALA A 10 11.16 -16.29 4.50
CA ALA A 10 11.97 -17.37 3.90
C ALA A 10 11.22 -18.31 2.91
N SER A 11 9.89 -18.20 2.79
CA SER A 11 9.06 -18.85 1.77
C SER A 11 9.07 -18.14 0.40
N TRP A 12 9.61 -16.92 0.34
CA TRP A 12 9.76 -16.09 -0.85
C TRP A 12 10.99 -16.55 -1.66
N ARG A 13 10.88 -17.72 -2.31
CA ARG A 13 11.79 -18.04 -3.43
C ARG A 13 11.20 -17.45 -4.71
N PRO A 14 11.77 -16.36 -5.25
CA PRO A 14 11.31 -15.83 -6.53
C PRO A 14 11.60 -16.89 -7.59
N ARG A 15 10.55 -17.42 -8.22
CA ARG A 15 10.70 -18.11 -9.50
C ARG A 15 11.13 -17.02 -10.48
N CYS A 16 12.43 -16.90 -10.70
CA CYS A 16 13.06 -15.83 -11.45
C CYS A 16 12.26 -15.49 -12.72
N TRP A 17 11.57 -14.35 -12.67
CA TRP A 17 10.89 -13.76 -13.80
C TRP A 17 11.96 -13.34 -14.80
N ARG A 18 12.21 -14.20 -15.80
CA ARG A 18 13.13 -13.90 -16.89
C ARG A 18 12.47 -12.82 -17.74
N SER A 19 13.17 -11.71 -17.86
CA SER A 19 12.77 -10.47 -18.54
C SER A 19 12.37 -10.69 -19.99
N SER A 20 11.24 -10.09 -20.38
CA SER A 20 10.99 -9.67 -21.77
C SER A 20 10.53 -8.22 -21.75
N PRO A 21 11.34 -7.28 -22.27
CA PRO A 21 10.97 -5.89 -22.42
C PRO A 21 10.18 -5.73 -23.72
N SER A 22 8.85 -5.73 -23.65
CA SER A 22 8.04 -4.94 -24.57
C SER A 22 6.62 -4.79 -24.05
N SER A 23 6.26 -3.53 -23.84
CA SER A 23 4.94 -3.00 -23.55
C SER A 23 3.95 -3.37 -24.67
N ARG A 24 3.30 -4.53 -24.57
CA ARG A 24 2.00 -4.82 -25.18
C ARG A 24 1.51 -6.16 -24.64
N TRP A 25 0.93 -6.18 -23.46
CA TRP A 25 0.24 -7.39 -23.06
C TRP A 25 -0.98 -7.57 -23.98
N PRO A 26 -1.11 -8.69 -24.71
CA PRO A 26 -2.29 -8.92 -25.54
C PRO A 26 -3.52 -9.02 -24.62
N PRO A 27 -4.72 -8.60 -25.08
CA PRO A 27 -5.95 -9.01 -24.40
C PRO A 27 -5.93 -10.53 -24.28
N TRP A 28 -6.23 -11.04 -23.07
CA TRP A 28 -6.17 -12.46 -22.75
C TRP A 28 -6.90 -13.29 -23.82
N PRO A 29 -6.30 -14.40 -24.29
CA PRO A 29 -7.00 -15.27 -25.23
C PRO A 29 -8.33 -15.68 -24.59
N ALA A 30 -9.40 -15.62 -25.38
CA ALA A 30 -10.78 -15.89 -24.96
C ALA A 30 -11.03 -17.39 -24.70
N ASP A 31 -10.01 -18.10 -24.24
CA ASP A 31 -10.07 -19.50 -23.85
C ASP A 31 -10.71 -19.49 -22.45
N ALA A 32 -11.83 -20.18 -22.30
CA ALA A 32 -12.85 -20.04 -21.25
C ALA A 32 -12.38 -20.19 -19.78
N ALA A 33 -11.09 -20.34 -19.51
CA ALA A 33 -10.54 -20.48 -18.18
C ALA A 33 -10.28 -19.13 -17.47
N GLY A 34 -9.89 -18.05 -18.17
CA GLY A 34 -9.52 -16.76 -17.56
C GLY A 34 -8.05 -16.67 -17.11
N PRO A 35 -7.60 -15.54 -16.53
CA PRO A 35 -6.18 -15.30 -16.21
C PRO A 35 -5.61 -16.26 -15.15
N VAL A 36 -4.29 -16.48 -15.19
CA VAL A 36 -3.51 -17.30 -14.25
C VAL A 36 -2.31 -16.49 -13.76
N ASP A 37 -1.86 -16.74 -12.54
CA ASP A 37 -0.66 -16.11 -11.98
C ASP A 37 -0.69 -14.57 -12.05
N HIS A 38 -1.83 -14.00 -11.67
CA HIS A 38 -2.11 -12.58 -11.75
C HIS A 38 -2.58 -12.00 -10.41
N VAL A 39 -2.63 -10.67 -10.35
CA VAL A 39 -3.19 -9.92 -9.23
C VAL A 39 -4.60 -9.47 -9.56
N ILE A 40 -5.55 -9.70 -8.66
CA ILE A 40 -6.87 -9.10 -8.73
C ILE A 40 -6.86 -7.86 -7.86
N ILE A 41 -7.23 -6.70 -8.41
CA ILE A 41 -7.38 -5.45 -7.67
C ILE A 41 -8.88 -5.17 -7.53
N ALA A 42 -9.40 -5.24 -6.32
CA ALA A 42 -10.78 -4.87 -6.00
C ALA A 42 -10.84 -3.39 -5.60
N GLY A 43 -11.44 -2.57 -6.46
CA GLY A 43 -11.54 -1.12 -6.33
C GLY A 43 -10.49 -0.38 -7.13
N PHE A 44 -10.92 0.59 -7.93
CA PHE A 44 -10.12 1.48 -8.76
C PHE A 44 -10.17 2.93 -8.26
N GLY A 45 -10.11 3.09 -6.94
CA GLY A 45 -9.91 4.37 -6.25
C GLY A 45 -8.47 4.87 -6.37
N LEU A 46 -8.04 5.76 -5.47
CA LEU A 46 -6.67 6.30 -5.46
C LEU A 46 -5.61 5.17 -5.38
N ASN A 47 -5.74 4.31 -4.37
CA ASN A 47 -4.80 3.22 -4.12
C ASN A 47 -4.83 2.17 -5.24
N GLY A 48 -6.03 1.73 -5.64
CA GLY A 48 -6.19 0.76 -6.73
C GLY A 48 -5.63 1.25 -8.07
N ARG A 49 -5.82 2.54 -8.41
CA ARG A 49 -5.22 3.16 -9.60
C ARG A 49 -3.71 3.18 -9.56
N ASN A 50 -3.14 3.60 -8.43
CA ASN A 50 -1.69 3.68 -8.29
C ASN A 50 -1.06 2.28 -8.33
N LEU A 51 -1.69 1.30 -7.69
CA LEU A 51 -1.26 -0.09 -7.75
C LEU A 51 -1.33 -0.65 -9.16
N ALA A 52 -2.46 -0.49 -9.87
CA ALA A 52 -2.59 -0.95 -11.25
C ALA A 52 -1.52 -0.35 -12.17
N ARG A 53 -1.23 0.95 -12.03
CA ARG A 53 -0.16 1.63 -12.77
C ARG A 53 1.22 1.05 -12.45
N ALA A 54 1.53 0.86 -11.17
CA ALA A 54 2.80 0.28 -10.76
C ALA A 54 2.96 -1.16 -11.29
N LEU A 55 1.93 -2.00 -11.15
CA LEU A 55 1.95 -3.36 -11.69
C LEU A 55 2.12 -3.37 -13.20
N ALA A 56 1.46 -2.45 -13.92
CA ALA A 56 1.64 -2.31 -15.37
C ALA A 56 3.09 -1.94 -15.73
N GLU A 57 3.71 -1.03 -14.98
CA GLU A 57 5.11 -0.61 -15.18
C GLU A 57 6.10 -1.76 -14.98
N PHE A 58 5.87 -2.62 -13.99
CA PHE A 58 6.68 -3.81 -13.73
C PHE A 58 6.27 -5.05 -14.57
N GLY A 59 5.27 -4.92 -15.44
CA GLY A 59 4.79 -6.00 -16.29
C GLY A 59 4.06 -7.12 -15.55
N VAL A 60 3.55 -6.87 -14.34
CA VAL A 60 2.83 -7.86 -13.53
C VAL A 60 1.38 -8.00 -14.03
N PRO A 61 0.93 -9.22 -14.41
CA PRO A 61 -0.43 -9.51 -14.81
C PRO A 61 -1.44 -9.08 -13.74
N HIS A 62 -2.45 -8.29 -14.13
CA HIS A 62 -3.50 -7.91 -13.22
C HIS A 62 -4.83 -7.66 -13.91
N VAL A 63 -5.91 -7.79 -13.13
CA VAL A 63 -7.27 -7.43 -13.51
C VAL A 63 -7.87 -6.56 -12.41
N VAL A 64 -8.63 -5.55 -12.81
CA VAL A 64 -9.30 -4.64 -11.88
C VAL A 64 -10.80 -4.94 -11.84
N LEU A 65 -11.36 -5.05 -10.65
CA LEU A 65 -12.80 -5.07 -10.39
C LEU A 65 -13.24 -3.70 -9.87
N GLU A 66 -14.22 -3.09 -10.52
CA GLU A 66 -14.73 -1.76 -10.15
C GLU A 66 -16.26 -1.72 -10.23
N MET A 67 -16.89 -1.02 -9.30
CA MET A 67 -18.35 -0.87 -9.23
C MET A 67 -18.87 0.33 -10.00
N ASN A 68 -18.04 1.32 -10.31
CA ASN A 68 -18.45 2.46 -11.13
C ASN A 68 -18.37 2.12 -12.63
N PRO A 69 -19.51 1.99 -13.35
CA PRO A 69 -19.52 1.59 -14.76
C PRO A 69 -18.91 2.65 -15.68
N GLU A 70 -18.96 3.94 -15.33
CA GLU A 70 -18.33 4.99 -16.12
C GLU A 70 -16.81 4.90 -16.06
N THR A 71 -16.27 4.63 -14.87
CA THR A 71 -14.84 4.38 -14.68
C THR A 71 -14.41 3.15 -15.47
N VAL A 72 -15.16 2.04 -15.38
CA VAL A 72 -14.86 0.82 -16.17
C VAL A 72 -14.83 1.13 -17.67
N ARG A 73 -15.83 1.83 -18.21
CA ARG A 73 -15.88 2.17 -19.65
C ARG A 73 -14.69 3.02 -20.08
N ARG A 74 -14.38 4.08 -19.33
CA ARG A 74 -13.30 5.01 -19.64
C ARG A 74 -11.95 4.31 -19.64
N GLU A 75 -11.64 3.57 -18.57
CA GLU A 75 -10.31 2.97 -18.39
C GLU A 75 -10.12 1.75 -19.29
N ARG A 76 -11.20 1.01 -19.59
CA ARG A 76 -11.17 -0.06 -20.59
C ARG A 76 -10.85 0.49 -21.99
N ALA A 77 -11.38 1.66 -22.35
CA ALA A 77 -11.04 2.31 -23.63
C ALA A 77 -9.56 2.71 -23.71
N LEU A 78 -8.89 2.88 -22.56
CA LEU A 78 -7.45 3.13 -22.46
C LEU A 78 -6.62 1.83 -22.45
N GLY A 79 -7.25 0.66 -22.57
CA GLY A 79 -6.59 -0.64 -22.66
C GLY A 79 -6.35 -1.34 -21.33
N LEU A 80 -6.86 -0.82 -20.21
CA LEU A 80 -6.80 -1.50 -18.92
C LEU A 80 -7.78 -2.68 -18.88
N ASP A 81 -7.33 -3.85 -18.39
CA ASP A 81 -8.24 -4.97 -18.06
C ASP A 81 -9.00 -4.65 -16.78
N ILE A 82 -10.06 -3.86 -16.93
CA ILE A 82 -10.99 -3.47 -15.87
C ILE A 82 -12.38 -4.04 -16.17
N ARG A 83 -13.03 -4.57 -15.15
CA ARG A 83 -14.33 -5.24 -15.23
C ARG A 83 -15.29 -4.64 -14.23
N TYR A 84 -16.52 -4.45 -14.68
CA TYR A 84 -17.61 -4.07 -13.81
C TYR A 84 -17.98 -5.27 -12.93
N GLY A 85 -17.89 -5.11 -11.61
CA GLY A 85 -18.20 -6.21 -10.71
C GLY A 85 -18.09 -5.85 -9.23
N ASP A 86 -19.00 -6.43 -8.45
CA ASP A 86 -18.96 -6.37 -6.99
C ASP A 86 -18.10 -7.53 -6.45
N CYS A 87 -16.94 -7.19 -5.90
CA CYS A 87 -16.00 -8.15 -5.33
C CYS A 87 -16.52 -8.90 -4.08
N THR A 88 -17.67 -8.52 -3.52
CA THR A 88 -18.32 -9.27 -2.43
C THR A 88 -19.06 -10.51 -2.93
N ARG A 89 -19.22 -10.67 -4.25
CA ARG A 89 -19.96 -11.78 -4.87
C ARG A 89 -19.01 -12.86 -5.39
N ALA A 90 -19.24 -14.10 -4.97
CA ALA A 90 -18.46 -15.26 -5.39
C ALA A 90 -18.30 -15.36 -6.92
N ALA A 91 -19.40 -15.23 -7.66
CA ALA A 91 -19.42 -15.33 -9.11
C ALA A 91 -18.52 -14.28 -9.80
N VAL A 92 -18.40 -13.08 -9.22
CA VAL A 92 -17.55 -12.01 -9.77
C VAL A 92 -16.07 -12.34 -9.55
N LEU A 93 -15.71 -12.79 -8.34
CA LEU A 93 -14.35 -13.22 -8.02
C LEU A 93 -13.93 -14.44 -8.85
N ALA A 94 -14.82 -15.42 -9.01
CA ALA A 94 -14.61 -16.58 -9.86
C ALA A 94 -14.39 -16.18 -11.33
N HIS A 95 -15.21 -15.26 -11.85
CA HIS A 95 -15.05 -14.73 -13.21
C HIS A 95 -13.75 -13.91 -13.38
N ALA A 96 -13.23 -13.32 -12.30
CA ALA A 96 -11.92 -12.67 -12.26
C ALA A 96 -10.75 -13.68 -12.14
N GLY A 97 -11.04 -14.97 -11.96
CA GLY A 97 -10.06 -16.04 -11.87
C GLY A 97 -9.39 -16.15 -10.50
N ILE A 98 -10.10 -15.84 -9.40
CA ILE A 98 -9.52 -15.82 -8.04
C ILE A 98 -8.82 -17.14 -7.66
N GLU A 99 -9.36 -18.29 -8.06
CA GLU A 99 -8.79 -19.62 -7.78
C GLU A 99 -7.38 -19.83 -8.35
N ARG A 100 -6.99 -19.03 -9.36
CA ARG A 100 -5.69 -19.10 -10.02
C ARG A 100 -4.90 -17.80 -9.89
N ALA A 101 -5.44 -16.83 -9.16
CA ALA A 101 -4.76 -15.58 -8.87
C ALA A 101 -3.64 -15.84 -7.87
N ARG A 102 -2.52 -15.15 -8.05
CA ARG A 102 -1.44 -15.14 -7.06
C ARG A 102 -1.85 -14.32 -5.83
N ALA A 103 -2.56 -13.23 -6.06
CA ALA A 103 -2.99 -12.34 -5.00
C ALA A 103 -4.31 -11.62 -5.32
N LEU A 104 -5.04 -11.28 -4.27
CA LEU A 104 -6.14 -10.32 -4.25
C LEU A 104 -5.72 -9.12 -3.41
N VAL A 105 -5.92 -7.91 -3.95
CA VAL A 105 -5.77 -6.66 -3.21
C VAL A 105 -7.15 -6.00 -3.09
N VAL A 106 -7.65 -5.89 -1.86
CA VAL A 106 -8.91 -5.23 -1.53
C VAL A 106 -8.62 -3.76 -1.20
N ALA A 107 -8.86 -2.87 -2.16
CA ALA A 107 -8.58 -1.44 -2.09
C ALA A 107 -9.86 -0.59 -2.09
N ILE A 108 -10.95 -1.10 -1.50
CA ILE A 108 -12.23 -0.41 -1.35
C ILE A 108 -12.32 0.32 0.00
N SER A 109 -13.07 1.42 0.04
CA SER A 109 -13.19 2.25 1.25
C SER A 109 -14.33 1.83 2.19
N ASP A 110 -15.27 0.98 1.74
CA ASP A 110 -16.38 0.51 2.57
C ASP A 110 -15.97 -0.73 3.38
N PRO A 111 -15.90 -0.66 4.72
CA PRO A 111 -15.39 -1.77 5.51
C PRO A 111 -16.28 -3.00 5.52
N ALA A 112 -17.60 -2.83 5.40
CA ALA A 112 -18.52 -3.95 5.32
C ALA A 112 -18.27 -4.77 4.05
N SER A 113 -18.03 -4.10 2.93
CA SER A 113 -17.64 -4.74 1.67
C SER A 113 -16.25 -5.37 1.77
N SER A 114 -15.27 -4.70 2.39
CA SER A 114 -13.92 -5.28 2.55
C SER A 114 -13.96 -6.61 3.28
N ARG A 115 -14.65 -6.68 4.42
CA ARG A 115 -14.82 -7.91 5.20
C ARG A 115 -15.51 -9.03 4.42
N ARG A 116 -16.57 -8.71 3.67
CA ARG A 116 -17.27 -9.69 2.82
C ARG A 116 -16.37 -10.21 1.71
N SER A 117 -15.63 -9.33 1.04
CA SER A 117 -14.72 -9.69 -0.04
C SER A 117 -13.59 -10.58 0.44
N VAL A 118 -12.99 -10.28 1.60
CA VAL A 118 -11.93 -11.10 2.21
C VAL A 118 -12.43 -12.50 2.53
N ARG A 119 -13.57 -12.61 3.25
CA ARG A 119 -14.16 -13.91 3.58
C ARG A 119 -14.43 -14.73 2.34
N MET A 120 -15.08 -14.13 1.34
CA MET A 120 -15.43 -14.80 0.09
C MET A 120 -14.18 -15.24 -0.68
N ALA A 121 -13.16 -14.39 -0.75
CA ALA A 121 -11.93 -14.70 -1.45
C ALA A 121 -11.16 -15.83 -0.78
N ARG A 122 -11.09 -15.85 0.56
CA ARG A 122 -10.44 -16.93 1.31
C ARG A 122 -11.17 -18.26 1.16
N GLU A 123 -12.51 -18.24 1.10
CA GLU A 123 -13.33 -19.43 0.83
C GLU A 123 -13.07 -19.99 -0.58
N LEU A 124 -12.95 -19.13 -1.60
CA LEU A 124 -12.76 -19.55 -2.99
C LEU A 124 -11.32 -19.93 -3.33
N ALA A 125 -10.34 -19.24 -2.74
CA ALA A 125 -8.93 -19.42 -3.03
C ALA A 125 -8.11 -19.43 -1.72
N PRO A 126 -8.07 -20.59 -1.02
CA PRO A 126 -7.37 -20.72 0.25
C PRO A 126 -5.87 -20.40 0.17
N ASP A 127 -5.26 -20.57 -1.00
CA ASP A 127 -3.82 -20.35 -1.22
C ASP A 127 -3.48 -18.95 -1.75
N ALA A 128 -4.47 -18.18 -2.20
CA ALA A 128 -4.22 -16.84 -2.71
C ALA A 128 -3.79 -15.90 -1.57
N GLN A 129 -2.85 -15.01 -1.86
CA GLN A 129 -2.45 -13.96 -0.91
C GLN A 129 -3.50 -12.84 -0.92
N ILE A 130 -3.98 -12.43 0.24
CA ILE A 130 -5.04 -11.43 0.39
C ILE A 130 -4.49 -10.23 1.16
N PHE A 131 -4.30 -9.13 0.43
CA PHE A 131 -3.92 -7.82 0.97
C PHE A 131 -5.16 -6.94 1.09
N VAL A 132 -5.31 -6.24 2.21
CA VAL A 132 -6.48 -5.40 2.45
C VAL A 132 -6.05 -4.02 2.89
N ARG A 133 -6.49 -2.99 2.17
CA ARG A 133 -6.41 -1.62 2.68
C ARG A 133 -7.63 -1.33 3.54
N THR A 134 -7.40 -0.83 4.75
CA THR A 134 -8.44 -0.27 5.62
C THR A 134 -8.14 1.22 5.87
N GLU A 135 -9.16 1.96 6.29
CA GLU A 135 -8.96 3.31 6.81
C GLU A 135 -8.41 3.28 8.24
N HIS A 136 -8.91 2.35 9.06
CA HIS A 136 -8.74 2.38 10.51
C HIS A 136 -7.99 1.17 11.06
N VAL A 137 -7.10 1.41 12.01
CA VAL A 137 -6.33 0.37 12.69
C VAL A 137 -7.22 -0.59 13.48
N SER A 138 -8.39 -0.13 13.94
CA SER A 138 -9.36 -0.96 14.67
C SER A 138 -9.93 -2.13 13.85
N GLU A 139 -9.78 -2.13 12.54
CA GLU A 139 -10.33 -3.18 11.65
C GLU A 139 -9.33 -4.29 11.35
N VAL A 140 -8.06 -4.11 11.73
CA VAL A 140 -6.97 -5.04 11.43
C VAL A 140 -7.27 -6.45 11.94
N ASP A 141 -7.54 -6.58 13.24
CA ASP A 141 -7.78 -7.88 13.88
C ASP A 141 -8.97 -8.63 13.26
N GLU A 142 -10.04 -7.91 12.92
CA GLU A 142 -11.20 -8.52 12.30
C GLU A 142 -10.86 -9.01 10.89
N LEU A 143 -10.18 -8.20 10.08
CA LEU A 143 -9.80 -8.57 8.71
C LEU A 143 -8.81 -9.74 8.67
N GLU A 144 -7.82 -9.77 9.56
CA GLU A 144 -6.90 -10.89 9.75
C GLU A 144 -7.66 -12.16 10.15
N SER A 145 -8.60 -12.06 11.09
CA SER A 145 -9.42 -13.21 11.52
C SER A 145 -10.32 -13.79 10.41
N LEU A 146 -10.68 -12.96 9.43
CA LEU A 146 -11.43 -13.36 8.24
C LEU A 146 -10.55 -13.99 7.16
N GLY A 147 -9.24 -14.01 7.37
CA GLY A 147 -8.26 -14.63 6.48
C GLY A 147 -7.56 -13.65 5.56
N ALA A 148 -7.45 -12.36 5.88
CA ALA A 148 -6.46 -11.50 5.23
C ALA A 148 -5.05 -11.93 5.66
N ASP A 149 -4.09 -11.98 4.72
CA ASP A 149 -2.68 -12.25 5.05
C ASP A 149 -1.98 -11.00 5.54
N GLU A 150 -2.37 -9.83 5.00
CA GLU A 150 -1.81 -8.55 5.39
C GLU A 150 -2.87 -7.44 5.29
N VAL A 151 -2.96 -6.62 6.34
CA VAL A 151 -3.88 -5.49 6.43
C VAL A 151 -3.09 -4.21 6.57
N ILE A 152 -3.40 -3.21 5.74
CA ILE A 152 -2.70 -1.94 5.62
C ILE A 152 -3.67 -0.79 5.95
N PRO A 153 -3.67 -0.29 7.19
CA PRO A 153 -4.40 0.91 7.63
C PRO A 153 -3.79 2.19 7.07
N ALA A 154 -4.59 2.94 6.32
CA ALA A 154 -4.16 4.18 5.69
C ALA A 154 -3.75 5.26 6.71
N GLU A 155 -4.46 5.36 7.83
CA GLU A 155 -4.14 6.34 8.89
C GLU A 155 -2.76 6.08 9.51
N PHE A 156 -2.35 4.81 9.62
CA PHE A 156 -1.03 4.46 10.18
C PHE A 156 0.11 4.78 9.23
N GLU A 157 0.00 4.40 7.95
CA GLU A 157 1.04 4.73 6.96
C GLU A 157 1.21 6.24 6.82
N THR A 158 0.10 6.99 6.94
CA THR A 158 0.14 8.46 6.98
C THR A 158 0.88 8.97 8.22
N ALA A 159 0.63 8.38 9.39
CA ALA A 159 1.31 8.74 10.64
C ALA A 159 2.82 8.42 10.58
N LEU A 160 3.21 7.28 10.02
CA LEU A 160 4.62 6.91 9.81
C LEU A 160 5.32 7.91 8.87
N SER A 161 4.67 8.30 7.78
CA SER A 161 5.23 9.29 6.85
C SER A 161 5.43 10.66 7.51
N LEU A 162 4.48 11.11 8.35
CA LEU A 162 4.64 12.34 9.13
C LEU A 162 5.79 12.23 10.13
N PHE A 163 5.86 11.09 10.83
CA PHE A 163 6.92 10.82 11.81
C PHE A 163 8.31 10.87 11.18
N GLU A 164 8.50 10.19 10.05
CA GLU A 164 9.73 10.23 9.24
C GLU A 164 10.12 11.68 8.92
N ARG A 165 9.18 12.47 8.35
CA ARG A 165 9.42 13.87 7.97
C ARG A 165 9.85 14.75 9.14
N VAL A 166 9.23 14.54 10.30
CA VAL A 166 9.57 15.28 11.51
C VAL A 166 10.96 14.89 12.00
N LEU A 167 11.30 13.61 12.04
CA LEU A 167 12.63 13.16 12.47
C LEU A 167 13.75 13.63 11.53
N THR A 168 13.48 13.72 10.22
CA THR A 168 14.42 14.30 9.25
C THR A 168 14.75 15.76 9.59
N ILE A 169 13.77 16.56 10.05
CA ILE A 169 14.00 17.96 10.46
C ILE A 169 14.91 18.05 11.69
N TYR A 170 14.90 17.02 12.53
CA TYR A 170 15.78 16.90 13.70
C TYR A 170 17.10 16.19 13.39
N ASP A 171 17.47 16.05 12.11
CA ASP A 171 18.74 15.46 11.66
C ASP A 171 18.98 14.05 12.21
N VAL A 172 17.92 13.29 12.48
CA VAL A 172 18.04 11.87 12.84
C VAL A 172 18.55 11.10 11.62
N PRO A 173 19.57 10.22 11.75
CA PRO A 173 20.10 9.46 10.62
C PRO A 173 19.04 8.60 9.93
N GLU A 174 19.03 8.57 8.59
CA GLU A 174 18.04 7.83 7.79
C GLU A 174 17.95 6.35 8.20
N ASP A 175 19.08 5.67 8.35
CA ASP A 175 19.12 4.25 8.79
C ASP A 175 18.40 4.03 10.14
N THR A 176 18.44 5.02 11.04
CA THR A 176 17.76 4.96 12.34
C THR A 176 16.26 5.16 12.19
N ILE A 177 15.84 6.08 11.31
CA ILE A 177 14.43 6.32 10.99
C ILE A 177 13.84 5.07 10.34
N ASP A 178 14.52 4.51 9.34
CA ASP A 178 14.09 3.31 8.62
C ASP A 178 13.93 2.12 9.56
N GLY A 179 14.94 1.87 10.41
CA GLY A 179 14.86 0.80 11.41
C GLY A 179 13.71 1.00 12.41
N LEU A 180 13.37 2.25 12.74
CA LEU A 180 12.26 2.57 13.62
C LEU A 180 10.90 2.36 12.94
N VAL A 181 10.76 2.79 11.68
CA VAL A 181 9.56 2.62 10.86
C VAL A 181 9.29 1.14 10.61
N ASP A 182 10.32 0.37 10.21
CA ASP A 182 10.20 -1.07 9.97
C ASP A 182 9.78 -1.81 11.24
N ARG A 183 10.35 -1.44 12.38
CA ARG A 183 9.94 -2.00 13.67
C ARG A 183 8.48 -1.65 14.01
N MET A 184 8.04 -0.42 13.75
CA MET A 184 6.63 -0.02 13.97
C MET A 184 5.65 -0.79 13.07
N ARG A 185 6.04 -1.13 11.83
CA ARG A 185 5.26 -2.01 10.94
C ARG A 185 5.19 -3.45 11.46
N LEU A 186 6.33 -4.00 11.90
CA LEU A 186 6.43 -5.38 12.40
C LEU A 186 5.76 -5.60 13.76
N GLU A 187 5.84 -4.63 14.67
CA GLU A 187 5.30 -4.71 16.04
C GLU A 187 3.76 -4.56 16.11
N ASN A 188 3.06 -4.69 14.98
CA ASN A 188 1.71 -5.23 15.07
C ASN A 188 0.59 -4.33 14.57
N TYR A 189 0.87 -3.13 14.08
CA TYR A 189 -0.01 -1.98 14.36
C TYR A 189 -0.39 -1.90 15.87
N GLY A 190 0.33 -2.66 16.72
CA GLY A 190 -0.07 -3.10 18.06
C GLY A 190 0.21 -2.03 19.08
N PHE A 191 1.25 -1.25 18.82
CA PHE A 191 1.53 0.02 19.47
C PHE A 191 0.30 0.95 19.51
N LEU A 192 -0.50 0.99 18.44
CA LEU A 192 -1.74 1.78 18.41
C LEU A 192 -2.94 1.07 19.04
N ARG A 193 -2.92 -0.27 19.15
CA ARG A 193 -3.89 -1.04 19.95
C ARG A 193 -3.78 -0.71 21.44
N SER A 194 -2.58 -0.31 21.90
CA SER A 194 -2.26 0.01 23.29
C SER A 194 -2.16 1.51 23.59
N VAL A 195 -3.01 2.36 23.01
CA VAL A 195 -3.25 3.69 23.59
C VAL A 195 -4.46 3.63 24.53
N PRO A 196 -4.33 3.17 25.79
CA PRO A 196 -5.17 3.69 26.84
C PRO A 196 -4.89 5.19 26.96
N ARG A 197 -5.91 5.98 27.29
CA ARG A 197 -5.73 7.35 27.78
C ARG A 197 -4.76 7.28 28.98
N ARG A 198 -3.48 7.61 28.77
CA ARG A 198 -2.29 7.31 29.61
C ARG A 198 -1.82 5.87 29.36
N SER A 199 -0.63 5.59 28.83
CA SER A 199 0.66 6.26 28.85
C SER A 199 1.47 5.72 27.65
N ALA A 200 2.11 6.59 26.88
CA ALA A 200 2.89 6.20 25.70
C ALA A 200 4.09 5.30 26.09
N PRO A 201 4.50 4.35 25.23
CA PRO A 201 5.74 3.61 25.44
C PRO A 201 6.94 4.56 25.44
N ALA A 202 7.93 4.26 26.28
CA ALA A 202 9.14 5.05 26.36
C ALA A 202 9.90 4.98 25.02
N LEU A 203 10.01 6.13 24.35
CA LEU A 203 11.01 6.32 23.30
C LEU A 203 12.39 5.98 23.88
N PRO A 204 13.33 5.46 23.06
CA PRO A 204 14.71 5.27 23.50
C PRO A 204 15.22 6.58 24.14
N ALA A 205 15.96 6.45 25.24
CA ALA A 205 16.43 7.58 26.01
C ALA A 205 17.13 8.59 25.08
N ALA A 206 16.82 9.87 25.25
CA ALA A 206 17.35 11.00 24.48
C ALA A 206 18.89 11.15 24.48
N ALA A 207 19.62 10.18 25.02
CA ALA A 207 21.08 10.14 25.10
C ALA A 207 21.76 9.91 23.73
N ASP A 208 21.05 9.37 22.72
CA ASP A 208 21.62 9.17 21.37
C ASP A 208 21.23 10.26 20.35
N LEU A 209 20.38 11.21 20.73
CA LEU A 209 20.16 12.43 19.94
C LEU A 209 21.22 13.46 20.31
N GLY A 210 22.44 13.23 19.81
CA GLY A 210 23.56 14.15 19.92
C GLY A 210 23.14 15.56 19.51
N SER A 211 23.05 16.45 20.50
CA SER A 211 23.00 17.92 20.38
C SER A 211 22.43 18.50 19.07
N CYS A 212 21.21 18.14 18.69
CA CYS A 212 20.53 18.80 17.58
C CYS A 212 20.09 20.18 18.06
N ARG A 213 20.96 21.18 17.87
CA ARG A 213 20.59 22.59 18.09
C ARG A 213 19.64 22.99 16.98
N VAL A 214 18.40 23.31 17.35
CA VAL A 214 17.49 24.07 16.50
C VAL A 214 18.20 25.36 16.06
N PRO A 215 18.36 25.65 14.76
CA PRO A 215 18.93 26.91 14.31
C PRO A 215 17.98 28.04 14.75
N THR A 216 18.34 28.77 15.80
CA THR A 216 17.67 30.04 16.10
C THR A 216 18.05 31.01 14.98
N GLY A 217 17.08 31.35 14.14
CA GLY A 217 17.26 32.24 12.99
C GLY A 217 18.08 33.48 13.35
N GLY A 218 19.26 33.58 12.75
CA GLY A 218 20.14 34.74 12.84
C GLY A 218 19.48 35.97 12.21
N GLY A 219 19.64 37.10 12.90
CA GLY A 219 18.92 38.34 12.70
C GLY A 219 19.01 38.95 11.30
N ALA A 220 17.92 39.65 10.97
CA ALA A 220 17.79 40.50 9.80
C ALA A 220 18.87 41.61 9.78
N GLU A 221 19.86 41.46 8.90
CA GLU A 221 20.77 42.55 8.56
C GLU A 221 20.12 43.42 7.48
N ARG A 222 19.50 44.52 7.95
CA ARG A 222 18.92 45.56 7.10
C ARG A 222 20.06 46.24 6.31
N ARG A 223 20.20 45.94 5.03
CA ARG A 223 21.04 46.76 4.13
C ARG A 223 20.36 48.12 3.96
N GLY A 224 21.04 49.13 4.49
CA GLY A 224 20.65 50.53 4.41
C GLY A 224 20.57 51.02 2.97
N THR A 225 19.56 51.85 2.73
CA THR A 225 19.40 52.69 1.56
C THR A 225 20.51 53.73 1.52
N ASP A 226 21.42 53.68 0.54
CA ASP A 226 22.28 54.82 0.21
C ASP A 226 21.67 55.60 -0.96
N ARG A 227 21.11 56.76 -0.63
CA ARG A 227 20.75 57.81 -1.57
C ARG A 227 22.00 58.63 -1.84
N ARG A 228 22.43 58.72 -3.10
CA ARG A 228 23.17 59.89 -3.59
C ARG A 228 23.02 60.07 -5.10
N LYS A 229 22.15 61.03 -5.46
CA LYS A 229 22.28 61.86 -6.67
C LYS A 229 23.36 62.93 -6.40
N PRO A 230 24.02 63.43 -7.45
CA PRO A 230 23.54 64.65 -8.10
C PRO A 230 22.83 64.39 -9.44
#